data_AF-A0A6N0I208-F1
#
_entry.id   AF-A0A6N0I208-F1
#
_cell.length_a   1.000
_cell.length_b   1.000
_cell.length_c   1.000
_cell.angle_alpha   90.00
_cell.angle_beta   90.00
_cell.angle_gamma   90.00
#
_symmetry.space_group_name_H-M   'P 1'
#
loop_
_entity.id
_entity.type
_entity.pdbx_description
1 polymer ?
#
loop_
_entity_poly.entity_id
_entity_poly.type
_entity_poly.pdbx_seq_one_letter_code
_entity_poly.pdbx_strand_id
1 'polypeptide(L)'
;MSDFKIITSELISKGIEFEIEDDTLIVGDCAVINYSDVYFLKLSGINTQQGMAVKHPIVIADFLSSYYYLLEDHNSITVKDINFKSEVRRND
;
A
#
# COMPACT_ATOMS: atom_id res chain seq x y z
N MET A 1 -10.23 -20.08 3.30
CA MET A 1 -10.56 -19.62 1.92
C MET A 1 -11.80 -18.68 1.84
N SER A 2 -12.26 -18.05 2.94
CA SER A 2 -13.39 -17.09 2.94
C SER A 2 -12.98 -15.61 3.04
N ASP A 3 -11.75 -15.36 3.46
CA ASP A 3 -11.45 -14.21 4.30
C ASP A 3 -10.70 -13.11 3.53
N PHE A 4 -9.76 -13.53 2.67
CA PHE A 4 -9.23 -12.66 1.61
C PHE A 4 -10.29 -12.22 0.61
N LYS A 5 -11.36 -12.99 0.40
CA LYS A 5 -12.43 -12.58 -0.54
C LYS A 5 -13.08 -11.26 -0.12
N ILE A 6 -13.25 -11.02 1.17
CA ILE A 6 -13.80 -9.77 1.70
C ILE A 6 -12.83 -8.63 1.36
N ILE A 7 -11.54 -8.82 1.67
CA ILE A 7 -10.50 -7.82 1.42
C ILE A 7 -10.42 -7.50 -0.07
N THR A 8 -10.29 -8.51 -0.94
CA THR A 8 -10.15 -8.30 -2.39
C THR A 8 -11.40 -7.69 -3.00
N SER A 9 -12.59 -8.03 -2.51
CA SER A 9 -13.84 -7.42 -3.03
C SER A 9 -13.90 -5.92 -2.75
N GLU A 10 -13.45 -5.49 -1.57
CA GLU A 10 -13.34 -4.07 -1.21
C GLU A 10 -12.24 -3.34 -2.01
N LEU A 11 -11.12 -4.00 -2.32
CA LEU A 11 -10.09 -3.41 -3.18
C LEU A 11 -10.58 -3.24 -4.62
N ILE A 12 -11.27 -4.26 -5.17
CA ILE A 12 -11.88 -4.20 -6.51
C ILE A 12 -12.93 -3.07 -6.57
N SER A 13 -13.77 -2.93 -5.55
CA SER A 13 -14.82 -1.89 -5.52
C SER A 13 -14.25 -0.47 -5.56
N LYS A 14 -13.01 -0.30 -5.07
CA LYS A 14 -12.27 0.97 -5.04
C LYS A 14 -11.30 1.15 -6.21
N GLY A 15 -11.23 0.18 -7.13
CA GLY A 15 -10.33 0.23 -8.30
C GLY A 15 -8.85 0.11 -7.93
N ILE A 16 -8.53 -0.53 -6.79
CA ILE A 16 -7.16 -0.68 -6.30
C ILE A 16 -6.56 -1.97 -6.89
N GLU A 17 -5.39 -1.85 -7.50
CA GLU A 17 -4.63 -2.99 -8.02
C GLU A 17 -3.97 -3.77 -6.88
N PHE A 18 -3.95 -5.10 -7.01
CA PHE A 18 -3.32 -6.00 -6.05
C PHE A 18 -2.85 -7.29 -6.72
N GLU A 19 -1.89 -7.95 -6.08
CA GLU A 19 -1.38 -9.26 -6.48
C GLU A 19 -1.68 -10.28 -5.38
N ILE A 20 -1.87 -11.55 -5.77
CA ILE A 20 -2.03 -12.65 -4.82
C ILE A 20 -1.02 -13.73 -5.19
N GLU A 21 -0.14 -14.04 -4.24
CA GLU A 21 0.84 -15.12 -4.33
C GLU A 21 0.70 -16.03 -3.12
N ASP A 22 0.37 -17.30 -3.36
CA ASP A 22 0.06 -18.29 -2.31
C ASP A 22 -0.97 -17.76 -1.28
N ASP A 23 -0.54 -17.54 -0.04
CA ASP A 23 -1.35 -17.01 1.07
C ASP A 23 -1.04 -15.53 1.38
N THR A 24 -0.47 -14.82 0.40
CA THR A 24 -0.07 -13.42 0.52
C THR A 24 -0.85 -12.54 -0.47
N LEU A 25 -1.47 -11.48 0.04
CA LEU A 25 -2.06 -10.40 -0.75
C LEU A 25 -1.12 -9.20 -0.73
N ILE A 26 -0.80 -8.64 -1.90
CA ILE A 26 0.17 -7.55 -2.05
C ILE A 26 -0.54 -6.33 -2.66
N VAL A 27 -0.37 -5.16 -2.04
CA VAL A 27 -0.84 -3.85 -2.53
C VAL A 27 0.32 -2.86 -2.45
N GLY A 28 0.89 -2.51 -3.60
CA GLY A 28 2.13 -1.72 -3.65
C GLY A 28 3.24 -2.40 -2.85
N ASP A 29 3.86 -1.66 -1.93
CA ASP A 29 4.92 -2.17 -1.05
C ASP A 29 4.39 -2.88 0.22
N CYS A 30 3.07 -3.05 0.37
CA CYS A 30 2.46 -3.72 1.51
C CYS A 30 2.04 -5.16 1.18
N ALA A 31 2.50 -6.12 1.99
CA ALA A 31 2.08 -7.52 1.94
C ALA A 31 1.20 -7.89 3.14
N VAL A 32 0.17 -8.68 2.91
CA VAL A 32 -0.76 -9.21 3.92
C VAL A 32 -0.70 -10.73 3.86
N ILE A 33 -0.25 -11.35 4.96
CA ILE A 33 -0.12 -12.81 5.05
C ILE A 33 -1.18 -13.32 6.01
N ASN A 34 -1.94 -14.35 5.61
CA ASN A 34 -2.93 -14.96 6.49
C ASN A 34 -2.32 -16.14 7.26
N TYR A 35 -2.33 -16.05 8.59
CA TYR A 35 -1.97 -17.12 9.51
C TYR A 35 -3.12 -17.41 10.47
N SER A 36 -3.89 -18.47 10.19
CA SER A 36 -4.93 -18.99 11.11
C SER A 36 -5.88 -17.90 11.65
N ASP A 37 -6.54 -17.18 10.74
CA ASP A 37 -7.51 -16.10 11.03
C ASP A 37 -6.88 -14.83 11.66
N VAL A 38 -5.56 -14.71 11.56
CA VAL A 38 -4.80 -13.51 11.89
C VAL A 38 -4.04 -13.06 10.64
N TYR A 39 -4.28 -11.82 10.25
CA TYR A 39 -3.58 -11.18 9.15
C TYR A 39 -2.34 -10.48 9.67
N PHE A 40 -1.21 -10.72 9.02
CA PHE A 40 0.06 -10.05 9.28
C PHE A 40 0.34 -9.08 8.14
N LEU A 41 0.33 -7.79 8.46
CA LEU A 41 0.75 -6.73 7.55
C LEU A 41 2.27 -6.60 7.55
N LYS A 42 2.91 -6.44 6.40
CA LYS A 42 4.35 -6.18 6.27
C LYS A 42 4.57 -5.09 5.23
N LEU A 43 5.34 -4.06 5.58
CA LEU A 43 5.76 -3.01 4.65
C LEU A 43 7.19 -3.28 4.14
N SER A 44 7.36 -3.31 2.83
CA SER A 44 8.67 -3.42 2.19
C SER A 44 9.48 -2.13 2.40
N GLY A 45 10.79 -2.24 2.58
CA GLY A 45 11.69 -1.09 2.81
C GLY A 45 11.84 -0.64 4.26
N ILE A 46 11.04 -1.17 5.20
CA ILE A 46 11.28 -0.99 6.64
C ILE A 46 12.14 -2.17 7.13
N ASN A 47 13.42 -1.90 7.45
CA ASN A 47 14.41 -2.90 7.88
C ASN A 47 14.14 -3.58 9.23
N THR A 48 13.01 -3.28 9.87
CA THR A 48 12.56 -3.98 11.07
C THR A 48 11.35 -4.81 10.69
N GLN A 49 11.22 -6.03 11.25
CA GLN A 49 10.00 -6.84 11.12
C GLN A 49 8.85 -6.11 11.84
N GLN A 50 8.32 -5.06 11.22
CA GLN A 50 7.13 -4.37 11.66
C GLN A 50 5.97 -5.06 10.98
N GLY A 51 5.31 -5.92 11.75
CA GLY A 51 4.03 -6.45 11.36
C GLY A 51 3.01 -6.27 12.46
N MET A 52 1.77 -6.09 12.03
CA MET A 52 0.62 -6.00 12.92
C MET A 52 -0.27 -7.22 12.69
N ALA A 53 -0.57 -7.91 13.79
CA ALA A 53 -1.57 -8.97 13.81
C ALA A 53 -2.97 -8.35 13.90
N VAL A 54 -3.77 -8.52 12.87
CA VAL A 54 -5.14 -7.99 12.77
C VAL A 54 -6.10 -9.15 12.57
N LYS A 55 -7.25 -9.14 13.24
CA LYS A 55 -8.25 -10.22 13.13
C LYS A 55 -9.41 -9.92 12.19
N HIS A 56 -9.57 -8.66 11.78
CA HIS A 56 -10.77 -8.23 11.06
C HIS A 56 -10.44 -7.89 9.60
N PRO A 57 -10.98 -8.62 8.60
CA PRO A 57 -10.68 -8.40 7.19
C PRO A 57 -11.05 -6.99 6.71
N ILE A 58 -12.16 -6.43 7.20
CA ILE A 58 -12.55 -5.05 6.86
C ILE A 58 -11.50 -4.02 7.29
N VAL A 59 -10.90 -4.19 8.47
CA VAL A 59 -9.85 -3.28 8.96
C VAL A 59 -8.60 -3.36 8.07
N ILE A 60 -8.29 -4.56 7.56
CA ILE A 60 -7.22 -4.73 6.58
C ILE A 60 -7.55 -4.01 5.28
N ALA A 61 -8.77 -4.19 4.74
CA ALA A 61 -9.18 -3.52 3.51
C ALA A 61 -9.13 -1.99 3.62
N ASP A 62 -9.61 -1.43 4.73
CA ASP A 62 -9.55 0.01 4.99
C ASP A 62 -8.11 0.50 5.08
N PHE A 63 -7.25 -0.21 5.82
CA PHE A 63 -5.83 0.12 5.91
C PHE A 63 -5.15 0.12 4.54
N LEU A 64 -5.32 -0.95 3.75
CA LEU A 64 -4.72 -1.07 2.42
C LEU A 64 -5.22 0.03 1.48
N SER A 65 -6.51 0.37 1.56
CA SER A 65 -7.08 1.47 0.76
C SER A 65 -6.46 2.82 1.12
N SER A 66 -6.39 3.14 2.41
CA SER A 66 -5.78 4.39 2.87
C SER A 66 -4.29 4.45 2.54
N TYR A 67 -3.58 3.33 2.67
CA TYR A 67 -2.17 3.24 2.31
C TYR A 67 -1.94 3.46 0.81
N TYR A 68 -2.76 2.82 -0.04
CA TYR A 68 -2.69 2.99 -1.48
C TYR A 68 -2.88 4.46 -1.90
N TYR A 69 -3.95 5.11 -1.44
CA TYR A 69 -4.19 6.51 -1.78
C TYR A 69 -3.12 7.45 -1.22
N LEU A 70 -2.58 7.15 -0.04
CA LEU A 70 -1.43 7.89 0.50
C LEU A 70 -0.22 7.82 -0.45
N LEU A 71 0.10 6.64 -0.98
CA LEU A 71 1.19 6.49 -1.95
C LEU A 71 0.91 7.22 -3.27
N GLU A 72 -0.30 7.14 -3.81
CA GLU A 72 -0.69 7.88 -5.02
C GLU A 72 -0.58 9.40 -4.81
N ASP A 73 -1.07 9.92 -3.68
CA ASP A 73 -0.99 11.33 -3.33
C ASP A 73 0.46 11.79 -3.15
N HIS A 74 1.31 11.01 -2.48
CA HIS A 74 2.74 11.33 -2.34
C HIS A 74 3.49 11.29 -3.67
N ASN A 75 3.19 10.34 -4.56
CA ASN A 75 3.77 10.31 -5.90
C ASN A 75 3.31 11.50 -6.75
N SER A 76 2.06 11.94 -6.60
CA SER A 76 1.51 13.15 -7.24
C SER A 76 2.21 14.44 -6.77
N ILE A 77 2.59 14.53 -5.48
CA ILE A 77 3.36 15.66 -4.92
C ILE A 77 4.79 15.66 -5.48
N THR A 78 5.44 14.49 -5.50
CA THR A 78 6.86 14.37 -5.89
C THR A 78 7.09 14.71 -7.38
N VAL A 79 6.11 14.44 -8.26
CA VAL A 79 6.22 14.73 -9.70
C VAL A 79 5.90 16.20 -10.04
N LYS A 80 5.09 16.89 -9.24
CA LYS A 80 4.70 18.29 -9.50
C LYS A 80 5.70 19.31 -8.97
N ASP A 81 6.42 19.00 -7.89
CA ASP A 81 7.33 19.96 -7.24
C ASP A 81 8.77 19.95 -7.78
N ILE A 82 9.12 19.03 -8.68
CA ILE A 82 10.43 19.01 -9.38
C ILE A 82 10.28 19.57 -10.78
N ASN A 83 9.88 20.84 -10.87
CA ASN A 83 10.11 21.66 -12.05
C ASN A 83 10.96 22.86 -11.64
N PHE A 84 12.14 22.56 -11.06
CA PHE A 84 13.18 23.57 -10.86
C PHE A 84 13.64 24.04 -12.24
N LYS A 85 13.05 25.14 -12.71
CA LYS A 85 13.67 25.99 -13.72
C LYS A 85 15.02 26.42 -13.17
N SER A 86 16.08 25.70 -13.55
CA SER A 86 17.45 26.13 -13.32
C SER A 86 17.78 27.29 -14.27
N GLU A 87 17.22 28.48 -14.01
CA GLU A 87 17.75 29.71 -14.57
C GLU A 87 18.95 30.14 -13.74
N VAL A 88 20.12 29.56 -14.06
CA VAL A 88 21.40 30.09 -13.59
C VAL A 88 21.63 31.40 -14.34
N ARG A 89 21.23 32.53 -13.74
CA ARG A 89 21.72 33.84 -14.17
C ARG A 89 23.21 33.92 -13.85
N ARG A 90 24.05 33.78 -14.87
CA ARG A 90 25.43 34.28 -14.80
C ARG A 90 25.33 35.81 -14.78
N ASN A 91 25.79 36.42 -13.70
CA ASN A 91 26.08 37.85 -13.70
C ASN A 91 27.55 38.00 -14.15
N ASP A 92 27.73 38.75 -15.23
CA ASP A 92 29.03 39.31 -15.64
C ASP A 92 29.48 40.41 -14.66
#